data_AF-A0A1B7NGR5-F1
#
_entry.id   AF-A0A1B7NGR5-F1
#
_cell.length_a   1.000
_cell.length_b   1.000
_cell.length_c   1.000
_cell.angle_alpha   90.00
_cell.angle_beta   90.00
_cell.angle_gamma   90.00
#
_symmetry.space_group_name_H-M   'P 1'
#
loop_
_entity.id
_entity.type
_entity.pdbx_description
1 polymer ?
#
loop_
_entity_poly.entity_id
_entity_poly.type
_entity_poly.pdbx_seq_one_letter_code
_entity_poly.pdbx_strand_id
1 'polypeptide(L)'
;MKLSYPSLSEASQTDFALALRIARHSSCTSCDSCPGLRPPVGVEVVLDDDVQQKSFLGDLTQYGSDEEDGTAYLETCICNHDVTVHGSQVSVLGREEFSRRARLATRLDELLQESHKLLDFDYTDEVIDSLRQQM
;
A
#
# COMPACT_ATOMS: atom_id res chain seq x y z
N MET A 1 -15.95 4.69 -3.87
CA MET A 1 -15.24 4.98 -2.60
C MET A 1 -13.77 5.19 -2.94
N LYS A 2 -13.09 6.13 -2.27
CA LYS A 2 -11.66 6.38 -2.52
C LYS A 2 -10.86 5.91 -1.32
N LEU A 3 -9.79 5.15 -1.56
CA LEU A 3 -8.84 4.72 -0.55
C LEU A 3 -7.45 5.24 -0.88
N SER A 4 -6.63 5.43 0.13
CA SER A 4 -5.24 5.88 -0.04
C SER A 4 -4.26 4.72 -0.08
N TYR A 5 -3.21 4.89 -0.89
CA TYR A 5 -2.02 4.07 -0.89
C TYR A 5 -0.81 4.95 -0.51
N PRO A 6 0.12 4.45 0.33
CA PRO A 6 1.25 5.26 0.77
C PRO A 6 2.14 5.68 -0.40
N SER A 7 2.42 6.97 -0.50
CA SER A 7 3.44 7.48 -1.41
C SER A 7 4.83 7.03 -0.98
N LEU A 8 5.84 7.29 -1.82
CA LEU A 8 7.24 6.99 -1.54
C LEU A 8 7.95 8.13 -0.79
N SER A 9 7.21 9.11 -0.24
CA SER A 9 7.79 10.20 0.54
C SER A 9 8.42 9.69 1.85
N GLU A 10 9.35 10.46 2.41
CA GLU A 10 9.93 10.15 3.73
C GLU A 10 8.87 10.15 4.85
N ALA A 11 7.78 10.92 4.67
CA ALA A 11 6.67 10.96 5.61
C ALA A 11 5.89 9.62 5.67
N SER A 12 5.91 8.84 4.59
CA SER A 12 5.19 7.57 4.47
C SER A 12 6.07 6.35 4.77
N GLN A 13 7.11 6.50 5.60
CA GLN A 13 7.98 5.39 6.08
C GLN A 13 7.52 4.75 7.41
N THR A 14 6.23 4.85 7.73
CA THR A 14 5.67 4.21 8.94
C THR A 14 5.60 2.68 8.77
N ASP A 15 5.66 1.93 9.88
CA ASP A 15 5.49 0.46 9.84
C ASP A 15 4.19 0.04 9.15
N PHE A 16 3.13 0.85 9.29
CA PHE A 16 1.86 0.63 8.61
C PHE A 16 1.95 0.82 7.08
N ALA A 17 2.57 1.91 6.62
CA ALA A 17 2.81 2.14 5.20
C ALA A 17 3.69 1.04 4.60
N LEU A 18 4.75 0.63 5.29
CA LEU A 18 5.61 -0.48 4.87
C LEU A 18 4.83 -1.80 4.80
N ALA A 19 3.92 -2.06 5.75
CA ALA A 19 3.07 -3.24 5.73
C ALA A 19 2.16 -3.26 4.49
N LEU A 20 1.58 -2.13 4.10
CA LEU A 20 0.78 -2.00 2.88
C LEU A 20 1.61 -2.28 1.62
N ARG A 21 2.82 -1.72 1.54
CA ARG A 21 3.73 -1.99 0.41
C ARG A 21 4.13 -3.46 0.31
N ILE A 22 4.46 -4.07 1.45
CA ILE A 22 4.76 -5.51 1.51
C ILE A 22 3.56 -6.33 1.04
N ALA A 23 2.37 -6.01 1.55
CA ALA A 23 1.15 -6.73 1.24
C ALA A 23 0.79 -6.66 -0.24
N ARG A 24 1.02 -5.52 -0.90
CA ARG A 24 0.83 -5.38 -2.35
C ARG A 24 1.58 -6.42 -3.18
N HIS A 25 2.75 -6.83 -2.70
CA HIS A 25 3.70 -7.67 -3.44
C HIS A 25 3.86 -9.08 -2.85
N SER A 26 3.16 -9.39 -1.77
CA SER A 26 3.23 -10.68 -1.09
C SER A 26 1.91 -11.42 -1.24
N SER A 27 1.97 -12.70 -1.62
CA SER A 27 0.78 -13.52 -1.74
C SER A 27 0.03 -13.65 -0.41
N CYS A 28 -1.28 -13.82 -0.52
CA CYS A 28 -2.10 -14.09 0.66
C CYS A 28 -1.83 -15.51 1.17
N THR A 29 -1.66 -15.67 2.48
CA THR A 29 -1.49 -17.00 3.09
C THR A 29 -2.80 -17.76 3.25
N SER A 30 -3.94 -17.06 3.18
CA SER A 30 -5.28 -17.62 3.35
C SER A 30 -5.98 -18.00 2.03
N CYS A 31 -5.41 -17.65 0.87
CA CYS A 31 -5.98 -18.03 -0.41
C CYS A 31 -4.90 -18.31 -1.46
N ASP A 32 -5.18 -19.26 -2.36
CA ASP A 32 -4.18 -19.76 -3.31
C ASP A 32 -4.00 -18.89 -4.56
N SER A 33 -4.91 -17.93 -4.80
CA SER A 33 -4.97 -17.18 -6.06
C SER A 33 -4.76 -15.67 -5.90
N CYS A 34 -4.50 -15.17 -4.68
CA CYS A 34 -4.25 -13.75 -4.46
C CYS A 34 -2.75 -13.46 -4.51
N PRO A 35 -2.24 -12.82 -5.59
CA PRO A 35 -0.81 -12.53 -5.73
C PRO A 35 -0.33 -11.39 -4.81
N GLY A 36 -1.26 -10.64 -4.22
CA GLY A 36 -0.97 -9.50 -3.36
C GLY A 36 -2.20 -8.66 -3.08
N LEU A 37 -2.08 -7.68 -2.18
CA LEU A 37 -3.12 -6.74 -1.85
C LEU A 37 -3.62 -6.00 -3.10
N ARG A 38 -4.94 -6.02 -3.30
CA ARG A 38 -5.63 -5.41 -4.44
C ARG A 38 -6.88 -4.68 -3.96
N PRO A 39 -7.21 -3.52 -4.54
CA PRO A 39 -8.44 -2.81 -4.20
C PRO A 39 -9.68 -3.63 -4.55
N PRO A 40 -10.74 -3.57 -3.72
CA PRO A 40 -12.04 -4.13 -4.08
C PRO A 40 -12.63 -3.47 -5.33
N VAL A 41 -13.56 -4.18 -6.00
CA VAL A 41 -14.20 -3.70 -7.23
C VAL A 41 -14.92 -2.36 -6.99
N GLY A 42 -14.64 -1.36 -7.84
CA GLY A 42 -15.27 -0.03 -7.75
C GLY A 42 -14.63 0.90 -6.69
N VAL A 43 -13.52 0.49 -6.08
CA VAL A 43 -12.69 1.36 -5.24
C VAL A 43 -11.61 2.01 -6.10
N GLU A 44 -11.51 3.34 -6.00
CA GLU A 44 -10.44 4.11 -6.64
C GLU A 44 -9.34 4.34 -5.61
N VAL A 45 -8.09 4.01 -5.97
CA VAL A 45 -6.94 4.21 -5.09
C VAL A 45 -6.18 5.45 -5.53
N VAL A 46 -5.86 6.32 -4.57
CA VAL A 46 -5.07 7.55 -4.76
C VAL A 46 -3.86 7.54 -3.84
N LEU A 47 -2.83 8.32 -4.13
CA LEU A 47 -1.69 8.45 -3.23
C LEU A 47 -2.04 9.36 -2.05
N ASP A 48 -1.51 9.06 -0.86
CA ASP A 48 -1.70 9.85 0.36
C ASP A 48 -1.22 11.31 0.21
N ASP A 49 -0.12 11.57 -0.52
CA ASP A 49 0.38 12.92 -0.81
C ASP A 49 -0.62 13.75 -1.63
N ASP A 50 -1.33 13.14 -2.58
CA ASP A 50 -2.36 13.81 -3.40
C ASP A 50 -3.59 14.17 -2.55
N VAL A 51 -3.86 13.40 -1.49
CA VAL A 51 -4.95 13.66 -0.54
C VAL A 51 -4.55 14.78 0.41
N GLN A 52 -3.34 14.75 0.96
CA GLN A 52 -2.80 15.81 1.82
C GLN A 52 -2.81 17.16 1.08
N GLN A 53 -2.27 17.24 -0.15
CA GLN A 53 -2.26 18.50 -0.92
C GLN A 53 -3.67 19.04 -1.24
N LYS A 54 -4.65 18.17 -1.48
CA LYS A 54 -6.04 18.60 -1.72
C LYS A 54 -6.72 19.09 -0.45
N SER A 55 -6.46 18.47 0.69
CA SER A 55 -6.93 18.95 1.99
C SER A 55 -6.29 20.30 2.36
N PHE A 56 -5.00 20.50 2.06
CA PHE A 56 -4.28 21.75 2.35
C PHE A 56 -4.71 22.96 1.49
N LEU A 57 -5.20 22.75 0.25
CA LEU A 57 -5.72 23.84 -0.59
C LEU A 57 -7.20 24.18 -0.32
N GLY A 58 -7.89 23.35 0.48
CA GLY A 58 -9.32 23.49 0.78
C GLY A 58 -9.66 24.13 2.12
N ASP A 59 -8.69 24.31 3.04
CA ASP A 59 -9.02 24.64 4.42
C ASP A 59 -8.19 25.81 5.01
N LEU A 60 -8.63 27.04 4.70
CA LEU A 60 -8.28 28.25 5.47
C LEU A 60 -9.42 28.65 6.43
N THR A 61 -10.40 27.78 6.65
CA THR A 61 -11.53 28.05 7.52
C THR A 61 -12.01 26.72 8.08
N GLN A 62 -11.65 26.40 9.33
CA GLN A 62 -12.64 26.28 10.40
C GLN A 62 -12.02 25.77 11.71
N TYR A 63 -12.29 26.54 12.76
CA TYR A 63 -12.14 26.17 14.15
C TYR A 63 -12.97 24.90 14.45
N GLY A 64 -12.31 23.85 14.93
CA GLY A 64 -12.86 22.81 15.80
C GLY A 64 -13.86 21.84 15.17
N SER A 65 -13.39 20.65 14.80
CA SER A 65 -14.03 19.36 15.03
C SER A 65 -13.01 18.22 14.87
N ASP A 66 -13.07 17.26 15.78
CA ASP A 66 -12.35 15.99 15.81
C ASP A 66 -12.92 15.06 14.73
N GLU A 67 -12.61 15.32 13.46
CA GLU A 67 -13.00 14.48 12.32
C GLU A 67 -11.75 14.22 11.49
N GLU A 68 -11.18 13.03 11.66
CA GLU A 68 -10.07 12.49 10.87
C GLU A 68 -10.54 12.30 9.42
N ASP A 69 -10.69 13.39 8.67
CA ASP A 69 -10.96 13.40 7.22
C ASP A 69 -9.69 13.06 6.42
N GLY A 70 -9.02 11.98 6.84
CA GLY A 70 -8.07 11.25 6.02
C GLY A 70 -8.83 10.19 5.25
N THR A 71 -8.64 10.10 3.93
CA THR A 71 -9.11 8.91 3.19
C THR A 71 -8.48 7.67 3.81
N ALA A 72 -9.30 6.71 4.24
CA ALA A 72 -8.81 5.45 4.78
C ALA A 72 -7.84 4.76 3.81
N TYR A 73 -6.82 4.09 4.33
CA TYR A 73 -5.89 3.35 3.51
C TYR A 73 -6.50 2.06 2.94
N LEU A 74 -5.90 1.52 1.88
CA LEU A 74 -6.28 0.23 1.32
C LEU A 74 -5.91 -0.91 2.27
N GLU A 75 -6.74 -1.20 3.27
CA GLU A 75 -6.46 -2.25 4.26
C GLU A 75 -7.04 -3.63 3.90
N THR A 76 -8.10 -3.64 3.10
CA THR A 76 -8.82 -4.86 2.73
C THR A 76 -8.59 -5.21 1.26
N CYS A 77 -8.14 -6.45 1.02
CA CYS A 77 -7.92 -6.97 -0.32
C CYS A 77 -9.25 -7.37 -1.00
N ILE A 78 -9.26 -7.45 -2.34
CA ILE A 78 -10.33 -8.07 -3.11
C ILE A 78 -10.61 -9.54 -2.71
N CYS A 79 -9.60 -10.24 -2.16
CA CYS A 79 -9.78 -11.58 -1.59
C CYS A 79 -10.48 -11.58 -0.23
N ASN A 80 -10.94 -10.42 0.24
CA ASN A 80 -11.65 -10.18 1.50
C ASN A 80 -10.83 -10.53 2.75
N HIS A 81 -9.51 -10.43 2.64
CA HIS A 81 -8.59 -10.55 3.77
C HIS A 81 -7.73 -9.29 3.94
N ASP A 82 -7.30 -9.06 5.18
CA ASP A 82 -6.54 -7.87 5.56
C ASP A 82 -5.07 -7.92 5.12
N VAL A 83 -4.41 -6.76 5.21
CA VAL A 83 -2.97 -6.57 4.96
C VAL A 83 -2.12 -7.61 5.70
N THR A 84 -2.50 -8.00 6.91
CA THR A 84 -1.73 -8.88 7.80
C THR A 84 -1.50 -10.27 7.22
N VAL A 85 -2.48 -10.84 6.52
CA VAL A 85 -2.37 -12.17 5.88
C VAL A 85 -1.66 -12.13 4.53
N HIS A 86 -1.27 -10.94 4.06
CA HIS A 86 -0.45 -10.74 2.87
C HIS A 86 1.00 -10.52 3.27
N GLY A 87 1.56 -11.37 4.13
CA GLY A 87 3.00 -11.37 4.43
C GLY A 87 3.55 -10.11 5.09
N SER A 88 2.70 -9.28 5.72
CA SER A 88 3.09 -8.03 6.39
C SER A 88 3.11 -8.11 7.93
N GLN A 89 2.78 -9.28 8.49
CA GLN A 89 2.67 -9.45 9.94
C GLN A 89 4.05 -9.57 10.63
N VAL A 90 4.51 -8.47 11.22
CA VAL A 90 5.80 -8.38 11.94
C VAL A 90 5.95 -9.47 13.00
N SER A 91 4.89 -9.81 13.73
CA SER A 91 4.92 -10.83 14.79
C SER A 91 5.25 -12.23 14.28
N VAL A 92 4.92 -12.53 13.02
CA VAL A 92 5.15 -13.86 12.40
C VAL A 92 6.50 -13.90 11.70
N LEU A 93 6.89 -12.81 11.02
CA LEU A 93 8.12 -12.71 10.23
C LEU A 93 9.36 -12.39 11.06
N GLY A 94 9.19 -11.63 12.15
CA GLY A 94 10.28 -10.97 12.85
C GLY A 94 10.68 -9.65 12.19
N ARG A 95 11.30 -8.77 12.99
CA ARG A 95 11.60 -7.38 12.58
C ARG A 95 12.62 -7.29 11.45
N GLU A 96 13.60 -8.19 11.43
CA GLU A 96 14.64 -8.23 10.39
C GLU A 96 14.06 -8.58 9.02
N GLU A 97 13.21 -9.60 8.99
CA GLU A 97 12.54 -10.06 7.78
C GLU A 97 11.54 -9.04 7.25
N PHE A 98 10.73 -8.48 8.15
CA PHE A 98 9.84 -7.36 7.81
C PHE A 98 10.62 -6.20 7.19
N SER A 99 11.75 -5.82 7.77
CA SER A 99 12.61 -4.76 7.23
C SER A 99 13.22 -5.13 5.88
N ARG A 100 13.57 -6.41 5.64
CA ARG A 100 14.07 -6.88 4.35
C ARG A 100 12.99 -6.76 3.27
N ARG A 101 11.79 -7.26 3.55
CA ARG A 101 10.63 -7.19 2.67
C ARG A 101 10.18 -5.76 2.43
N ALA A 102 10.20 -4.91 3.45
CA ALA A 102 9.88 -3.48 3.32
C ALA A 102 10.79 -2.77 2.31
N ARG A 103 12.10 -3.05 2.35
CA ARG A 103 13.06 -2.49 1.38
C ARG A 103 12.80 -2.97 -0.03
N LEU A 104 12.54 -4.26 -0.22
CA LEU A 104 12.20 -4.84 -1.53
C LEU A 104 10.87 -4.28 -2.07
N ALA A 105 9.85 -4.22 -1.23
CA ALA A 105 8.54 -3.67 -1.59
C ALA A 105 8.62 -2.18 -1.95
N THR A 106 9.41 -1.39 -1.20
CA THR A 106 9.66 0.02 -1.53
C THR A 106 10.36 0.14 -2.90
N ARG A 107 11.34 -0.72 -3.18
CA ARG A 107 12.04 -0.76 -4.47
C ARG A 107 11.10 -1.13 -5.63
N LEU A 108 10.19 -2.07 -5.40
CA LEU A 108 9.16 -2.44 -6.37
C LEU A 108 8.22 -1.27 -6.67
N ASP A 109 7.74 -0.58 -5.64
CA ASP A 109 6.92 0.61 -5.79
C ASP A 109 7.67 1.75 -6.50
N GLU A 110 8.97 1.95 -6.25
CA GLU A 110 9.80 2.91 -6.99
C GLU A 110 9.78 2.64 -8.50
N LEU A 111 10.01 1.39 -8.91
CA LEU A 111 9.98 0.99 -10.34
C LEU A 111 8.59 1.19 -10.97
N LEU A 112 7.53 0.89 -10.21
CA LEU A 112 6.15 1.11 -10.65
C LEU A 112 5.83 2.61 -10.73
N GLN A 113 6.36 3.44 -9.83
CA GLN A 113 6.19 4.88 -9.86
C GLN A 113 6.90 5.51 -11.05
N GLU A 114 8.14 5.09 -11.34
CA GLU A 114 8.91 5.55 -12.51
C GLU A 114 8.21 5.26 -13.85
N SER A 115 7.45 4.15 -13.90
CA SER A 115 6.65 3.75 -15.07
C SER A 115 5.23 4.33 -15.07
N HIS A 116 4.85 5.16 -14.09
CA HIS A 116 3.49 5.65 -13.87
C HIS A 116 2.44 4.54 -13.70
N LYS A 117 2.86 3.39 -13.17
CA LYS A 117 2.07 2.18 -12.89
C LYS A 117 1.88 1.89 -11.40
N LEU A 118 2.26 2.82 -10.51
CA LEU A 118 2.11 2.61 -9.07
C LEU A 118 0.66 2.39 -8.64
N LEU A 119 -0.33 3.02 -9.26
CA LEU A 119 -1.75 2.79 -8.96
C LEU A 119 -2.39 1.70 -9.84
N ASP A 120 -1.62 1.13 -10.78
CA ASP A 120 -2.04 0.05 -11.66
C ASP A 120 -1.72 -1.29 -10.96
N PHE A 121 -2.66 -1.75 -10.15
CA PHE A 121 -2.48 -2.96 -9.36
C PHE A 121 -2.47 -4.23 -10.23
N ASP A 122 -3.06 -4.21 -11.41
CA ASP A 122 -3.07 -5.38 -12.32
C ASP A 122 -1.82 -5.46 -13.20
N TYR A 123 -1.00 -4.40 -13.23
CA TYR A 123 0.25 -4.40 -13.98
C TYR A 123 1.27 -5.40 -13.41
N THR A 124 1.89 -6.15 -14.32
CA THR A 124 2.97 -7.09 -14.02
C THR A 124 3.92 -7.18 -15.20
N ASP A 125 5.20 -7.32 -14.91
CA ASP A 125 6.25 -7.60 -15.88
C ASP A 125 7.29 -8.56 -15.30
N GLU A 126 8.23 -9.02 -16.12
CA GLU A 126 9.24 -9.99 -15.71
C GLU A 126 10.11 -9.52 -14.54
N VAL A 127 10.40 -8.22 -14.47
CA VAL A 127 11.22 -7.63 -13.40
C VAL A 127 10.43 -7.63 -12.09
N ILE A 128 9.19 -7.14 -12.14
CA ILE A 128 8.28 -7.10 -11.00
C ILE A 128 8.03 -8.51 -10.46
N ASP A 129 7.77 -9.50 -11.32
CA ASP A 129 7.54 -10.88 -10.89
C ASP A 129 8.80 -11.52 -10.32
N SER A 130 9.99 -11.27 -10.90
CA SER A 130 11.26 -11.77 -10.35
C SER A 130 11.56 -11.23 -8.95
N LEU A 131 11.18 -9.97 -8.67
CA LEU A 131 11.36 -9.33 -7.37
C LEU A 131 10.30 -9.81 -6.36
N ARG A 132 9.05 -10.05 -6.79
CA ARG A 132 8.01 -10.65 -5.95
C ARG A 132 8.41 -12.04 -5.46
N GLN A 133 9.12 -12.83 -6.26
CA GLN A 133 9.66 -14.14 -5.84
C GLN A 133 10.69 -14.05 -4.70
N GLN A 134 11.28 -12.86 -4.46
CA GLN A 134 12.25 -12.63 -3.39
C GLN A 134 11.61 -12.13 -2.08
N MET A 135 10.28 -12.00 -2.04
CA MET A 135 9.52 -11.64 -0.83
C MET A 135 9.39 -12.85 0.10
#